data_AF-A0A233HGU5-F1
#
_entry.id   AF-A0A233HGU5-F1
#
_cell.length_a   1.000
_cell.length_b   1.000
_cell.length_c   1.000
_cell.angle_alpha   90.00
_cell.angle_beta   90.00
_cell.angle_gamma   90.00
#
_symmetry.space_group_name_H-M   'P 1'
#
loop_
_entity.id
_entity.type
_entity.pdbx_description
1 polymer ?
#
loop_
_entity_poly.entity_id
_entity_poly.type
_entity_poly.pdbx_seq_one_letter_code
_entity_poly.pdbx_strand_id
1 'polypeptide(L)'
;MRYSDGKKIAVLAPAGGLLKDIPHLVGSLVVVPTQTAKEGAMVTCHIDGHFDGPIKVGDTPSFDCDAAYFEAGEFTKTKPTAEGAVSQPVGVFVDGGVLLTGSVITEIVSAA
;
A
#
# COMPACT_ATOMS: atom_id res chain seq x y z
N MET A 1 0.68 11.18 6.88
CA MET A 1 1.28 12.44 6.33
C MET A 1 2.26 12.06 5.23
N ARG A 2 2.43 12.88 4.19
CA ARG A 2 3.29 12.56 3.02
C ARG A 2 4.57 13.39 3.06
N TYR A 3 5.71 12.78 2.76
CA TYR A 3 7.00 13.46 2.64
C TYR A 3 7.23 14.00 1.22
N SER A 4 6.69 13.33 0.20
CA SER A 4 6.67 13.81 -1.20
C SER A 4 5.46 13.28 -1.95
N ASP A 5 4.95 14.08 -2.89
CA ASP A 5 3.77 13.75 -3.70
C ASP A 5 4.16 12.87 -4.90
N GLY A 6 3.55 11.69 -4.99
CA GLY A 6 3.62 10.83 -6.17
C GLY A 6 2.52 11.07 -7.21
N LYS A 7 2.58 10.32 -8.32
CA LYS A 7 1.55 10.20 -9.36
C LYS A 7 0.21 9.83 -8.75
N LYS A 8 -0.84 10.42 -9.34
CA LYS A 8 -2.23 10.24 -8.92
C LYS A 8 -3.05 9.63 -10.04
N ILE A 9 -4.03 8.80 -9.67
CA ILE A 9 -5.06 8.27 -10.57
C ILE A 9 -6.43 8.43 -9.90
N ALA A 10 -7.49 8.37 -10.70
CA ALA A 10 -8.85 8.26 -10.19
C ALA A 10 -9.27 6.79 -10.22
N VAL A 11 -9.73 6.25 -9.09
CA VAL A 11 -10.29 4.89 -8.99
C VAL A 11 -11.70 4.95 -8.45
N LEU A 12 -12.51 3.94 -8.80
CA LEU A 12 -13.79 3.71 -8.15
C LEU A 12 -13.54 3.05 -6.80
N ALA A 13 -14.08 3.62 -5.72
CA ALA A 13 -13.93 3.05 -4.38
C ALA A 13 -14.59 1.65 -4.33
N PRO A 14 -13.84 0.60 -3.91
CA PRO A 14 -14.36 -0.77 -3.82
C PRO A 14 -15.41 -0.91 -2.70
N ALA A 15 -15.91 -2.13 -2.54
CA ALA A 15 -16.80 -2.49 -1.43
C ALA A 15 -16.18 -2.13 -0.08
N GLY A 16 -16.96 -1.49 0.79
CA GLY A 16 -16.47 -0.94 2.06
C GLY A 16 -15.84 0.45 1.98
N GLY A 17 -15.66 1.01 0.77
CA GLY A 17 -15.12 2.34 0.55
C GLY A 17 -13.60 2.43 0.77
N LEU A 18 -13.11 3.66 0.85
CA LEU A 18 -11.70 3.97 1.07
C LEU A 18 -11.54 5.01 2.16
N LEU A 19 -10.52 4.86 3.00
CA LEU A 19 -10.16 5.81 4.03
C LEU A 19 -8.99 6.67 3.58
N LYS A 20 -9.07 7.97 3.86
CA LYS A 20 -7.98 8.91 3.58
C LYS A 20 -6.68 8.42 4.22
N ASP A 21 -5.59 8.47 3.44
CA ASP A 21 -4.22 8.15 3.86
C ASP A 21 -3.98 6.71 4.33
N ILE A 22 -4.95 5.80 4.14
CA ILE A 22 -4.80 4.37 4.42
C ILE A 22 -4.57 3.62 3.09
N PRO A 23 -3.45 2.91 2.92
CA PRO A 23 -3.16 2.16 1.71
C PRO A 23 -4.17 1.03 1.52
N HIS A 24 -4.57 0.82 0.27
CA HIS A 24 -5.54 -0.21 -0.10
C HIS A 24 -5.14 -0.86 -1.42
N LEU A 25 -5.37 -2.16 -1.54
CA LEU A 25 -5.24 -2.86 -2.82
C LEU A 25 -6.53 -2.67 -3.64
N VAL A 26 -6.43 -2.07 -4.82
CA VAL A 26 -7.53 -1.92 -5.78
C VAL A 26 -7.16 -2.68 -7.05
N GLY A 27 -7.81 -3.83 -7.27
CA GLY A 27 -7.38 -4.78 -8.29
C GLY A 27 -5.95 -5.25 -8.01
N SER A 28 -5.02 -4.87 -8.89
CA SER A 28 -3.59 -5.20 -8.79
C SER A 28 -2.71 -3.98 -8.48
N LEU A 29 -3.26 -2.90 -7.94
CA LEU A 29 -2.51 -1.70 -7.58
C LEU A 29 -2.71 -1.36 -6.10
N VAL A 30 -1.61 -1.15 -5.38
CA VAL A 30 -1.68 -0.53 -4.06
C VAL A 30 -1.81 0.98 -4.26
N VAL A 31 -2.85 1.55 -3.66
CA VAL A 31 -3.16 2.97 -3.79
C VAL A 31 -3.33 3.60 -2.41
N VAL A 32 -2.98 4.88 -2.29
CA VAL A 32 -3.22 5.66 -1.06
C VAL A 32 -4.22 6.79 -1.36
N PRO A 33 -5.44 6.72 -0.82
CA PRO A 33 -6.49 7.71 -1.10
C PRO A 33 -6.13 9.12 -0.59
N THR A 34 -6.45 10.15 -1.36
CA THR A 34 -6.28 11.55 -0.92
C THR A 34 -7.42 12.03 -0.02
N GLN A 35 -8.53 11.29 -0.01
CA GLN A 35 -9.74 11.58 0.76
C GLN A 35 -10.51 10.29 1.05
N THR A 36 -11.32 10.33 2.10
CA THR A 36 -12.26 9.25 2.41
C THR A 36 -13.39 9.26 1.38
N ALA A 37 -13.74 8.09 0.86
CA ALA A 37 -14.77 7.91 -0.14
C ALA A 37 -15.63 6.69 0.20
N LYS A 38 -16.94 6.81 -0.01
CA LYS A 38 -17.86 5.67 0.11
C LYS A 38 -17.70 4.76 -1.11
N GLU A 39 -18.10 3.50 -0.95
CA GLU A 39 -18.21 2.55 -2.05
C GLU A 39 -18.91 3.16 -3.27
N GLY A 40 -18.36 2.89 -4.46
CA GLY A 40 -18.90 3.38 -5.73
C GLY A 40 -18.64 4.85 -6.04
N ALA A 41 -17.97 5.60 -5.15
CA ALA A 41 -17.54 6.97 -5.46
C ALA A 41 -16.18 6.98 -6.17
N MET A 42 -16.00 7.91 -7.13
CA MET A 42 -14.69 8.18 -7.70
C MET A 42 -13.81 8.91 -6.69
N VAL A 43 -12.59 8.43 -6.49
CA VAL A 43 -11.61 9.00 -5.56
C VAL A 43 -10.23 9.08 -6.20
N THR A 44 -9.54 10.17 -5.92
CA THR A 44 -8.15 10.34 -6.34
C THR A 44 -7.24 9.62 -5.34
N CYS A 45 -6.33 8.80 -5.85
CA CYS A 45 -5.36 8.07 -5.04
C CYS A 45 -3.96 8.24 -5.60
N HIS A 46 -2.96 8.22 -4.73
CA HIS A 46 -1.57 8.06 -5.13
C HIS A 46 -1.27 6.60 -5.44
N ILE A 47 -0.43 6.36 -6.43
CA ILE A 47 0.09 5.02 -6.76
C ILE A 47 1.56 4.86 -6.38
N ASP A 48 2.29 5.96 -6.24
CA ASP A 48 3.67 6.01 -5.77
C ASP A 48 3.84 7.18 -4.79
N GLY A 49 5.01 7.31 -4.18
CA GLY A 49 5.35 8.38 -3.23
C GLY A 49 5.86 7.87 -1.89
N HIS A 50 6.26 8.80 -1.01
CA HIS A 50 6.81 8.48 0.31
C HIS A 50 5.80 8.80 1.42
N PHE A 51 5.38 7.76 2.13
CA PHE A 51 4.33 7.78 3.13
C PHE A 51 4.87 7.38 4.51
N ASP A 52 4.36 7.97 5.56
CA ASP A 52 4.75 7.68 6.95
C ASP A 52 4.17 6.37 7.51
N GLY A 53 3.24 5.72 6.80
CA GLY A 53 2.63 4.47 7.25
C GLY A 53 1.22 4.28 6.69
N PRO A 54 0.39 3.42 7.31
CA PRO A 54 0.61 2.68 8.56
C PRO A 54 1.58 1.50 8.40
N ILE A 55 2.41 1.27 9.42
CA ILE A 55 3.33 0.13 9.51
C ILE A 55 2.76 -0.87 10.51
N LYS A 56 2.73 -2.15 10.16
CA LYS A 56 2.19 -3.24 10.98
C LYS A 56 2.79 -3.23 12.38
N VAL A 57 1.94 -3.37 13.40
CA VAL A 57 2.37 -3.36 14.81
C VAL A 57 3.40 -4.46 15.06
N GLY A 58 4.52 -4.09 15.68
CA GLY A 58 5.62 -5.00 16.00
C GLY A 58 6.71 -5.05 14.92
N ASP A 59 6.46 -4.53 13.72
CA ASP A 59 7.52 -4.36 12.74
C ASP A 59 8.44 -3.19 13.10
N THR A 60 9.75 -3.46 13.03
CA THR A 60 10.81 -2.47 13.18
C THR A 60 11.68 -2.47 11.91
N PRO A 61 11.28 -1.76 10.85
CA PRO A 61 12.09 -1.62 9.64
C PRO A 61 13.40 -0.88 9.95
N SER A 62 14.48 -1.21 9.25
CA SER A 62 15.75 -0.47 9.43
C SER A 62 15.74 0.90 8.73
N PHE A 63 14.80 1.09 7.80
CA PHE A 63 14.72 2.24 6.89
C PHE A 63 15.96 2.41 5.98
N ASP A 64 16.73 1.34 5.76
CA ASP A 64 17.87 1.28 4.83
C ASP A 64 17.49 0.61 3.50
N CYS A 65 16.38 1.04 2.90
CA CYS A 65 15.82 0.49 1.66
C CYS A 65 15.39 -0.99 1.75
N ASP A 66 15.03 -1.48 2.94
CA ASP A 66 14.43 -2.81 3.12
C ASP A 66 13.14 -2.97 2.31
N ALA A 67 12.86 -4.16 1.80
CA ALA A 67 11.61 -4.46 1.12
C ALA A 67 10.39 -4.17 2.02
N ALA A 68 9.43 -3.41 1.49
CA ALA A 68 8.13 -3.18 2.11
C ALA A 68 7.06 -4.00 1.39
N TYR A 69 6.39 -4.89 2.13
CA TYR A 69 5.25 -5.68 1.69
C TYR A 69 3.94 -5.04 2.17
N PHE A 70 2.81 -5.53 1.66
CA PHE A 70 1.49 -5.03 2.01
C PHE A 70 0.59 -6.18 2.48
N GLU A 71 -0.01 -6.03 3.65
CA GLU A 71 -0.94 -7.00 4.22
C GLU A 71 -2.03 -6.27 5.01
N ALA A 72 -3.30 -6.59 4.72
CA ALA A 72 -4.45 -6.12 5.48
C ALA A 72 -4.55 -4.59 5.72
N GLY A 73 -4.07 -3.76 4.78
CA GLY A 73 -4.12 -2.30 4.91
C GLY A 73 -2.91 -1.68 5.60
N GLU A 74 -1.89 -2.48 5.91
CA GLU A 74 -0.65 -2.04 6.56
C GLU A 74 0.57 -2.43 5.73
N PHE A 75 1.63 -1.63 5.85
CA PHE A 75 2.95 -2.00 5.34
C PHE A 75 3.68 -2.88 6.34
N THR A 76 4.37 -3.92 5.85
CA THR A 76 5.11 -4.85 6.70
C THR A 76 6.47 -5.20 6.11
N LYS A 77 7.47 -5.41 6.96
CA LYS A 77 8.80 -5.94 6.56
C LYS A 77 8.79 -7.46 6.39
N THR A 78 7.75 -8.12 6.90
CA THR A 78 7.62 -9.57 6.86
C THR A 78 6.88 -9.96 5.59
N LYS A 79 7.49 -10.80 4.75
CA LYS A 79 6.84 -11.30 3.54
C LYS A 79 5.57 -12.09 3.94
N PRO A 80 4.38 -11.71 3.43
CA PRO A 80 3.14 -12.44 3.71
C PRO A 80 3.21 -13.90 3.23
N THR A 81 2.62 -14.80 4.00
CA THR A 81 2.59 -16.25 3.72
C THR A 81 1.18 -16.84 3.65
N ALA A 82 0.15 -16.03 3.93
CA ALA A 82 -1.24 -16.45 3.80
C ALA A 82 -1.62 -16.57 2.32
N GLU A 83 -2.39 -17.60 1.97
CA GLU A 83 -2.91 -17.81 0.61
C GLU A 83 -3.64 -16.55 0.10
N GLY A 84 -3.36 -16.17 -1.14
CA GLY A 84 -3.94 -14.98 -1.77
C GLY A 84 -3.32 -13.65 -1.32
N ALA A 85 -2.40 -13.65 -0.35
CA ALA A 85 -1.68 -12.45 0.03
C ALA A 85 -0.64 -12.04 -1.02
N VAL A 86 -0.32 -10.74 -1.04
CA VAL A 86 0.70 -10.19 -1.94
C VAL A 86 2.09 -10.62 -1.46
N SER A 87 2.81 -11.38 -2.28
CA SER A 87 4.14 -11.90 -1.93
C SER A 87 5.29 -11.05 -2.45
N GLN A 88 5.01 -10.12 -3.37
CA GLN A 88 6.01 -9.17 -3.86
C GLN A 88 6.12 -7.95 -2.94
N PRO A 89 7.29 -7.30 -2.89
CA PRO A 89 7.41 -5.97 -2.31
C PRO A 89 6.60 -4.95 -3.11
N VAL A 90 5.91 -4.06 -2.42
CA VAL A 90 5.17 -2.93 -3.02
C VAL A 90 6.00 -1.63 -3.00
N GLY A 91 7.08 -1.62 -2.24
CA GLY A 91 7.98 -0.48 -2.08
C GLY A 91 9.19 -0.83 -1.21
N VAL A 92 9.81 0.19 -0.64
CA VAL A 92 10.92 0.06 0.31
C VAL A 92 10.74 0.95 1.53
N PHE A 93 11.24 0.53 2.68
CA PHE A 93 11.29 1.36 3.88
C PHE A 93 12.47 2.33 3.80
N VAL A 94 12.17 3.64 3.87
CA VAL A 94 13.16 4.72 3.85
C VAL A 94 12.71 5.88 4.73
N ASP A 95 13.66 6.54 5.39
CA ASP A 95 13.46 7.80 6.12
C ASP A 95 12.17 7.84 6.97
N GLY A 96 12.01 6.85 7.85
CA GLY A 96 10.86 6.76 8.76
C GLY A 96 9.52 6.41 8.11
N GLY A 97 9.51 6.00 6.84
CA GLY A 97 8.29 5.65 6.10
C GLY A 97 8.51 4.59 5.01
N VAL A 98 7.58 4.54 4.06
CA VAL A 98 7.57 3.64 2.90
C VAL A 98 7.54 4.44 1.62
N LEU A 99 8.54 4.21 0.77
CA LEU A 99 8.54 4.66 -0.62
C LEU A 99 7.81 3.62 -1.48
N LEU A 100 6.57 3.92 -1.84
CA LEU A 100 5.75 3.13 -2.74
C LEU A 100 6.20 3.35 -4.19
N THR A 101 6.32 2.28 -4.97
CA THR A 101 6.88 2.34 -6.34
C THR A 101 5.83 2.34 -7.45
N GLY A 102 4.57 2.01 -7.13
CA GLY A 102 3.47 2.02 -8.09
C GLY A 102 3.48 0.89 -9.13
N SER A 103 4.26 -0.16 -8.89
CA SER A 103 4.27 -1.36 -9.73
C SER A 103 2.96 -2.14 -9.62
N VAL A 104 2.56 -2.77 -10.73
CA VAL A 104 1.42 -3.69 -10.75
C VAL A 104 1.78 -4.97 -10.01
N ILE A 105 0.85 -5.44 -9.18
CA ILE A 105 0.98 -6.67 -8.41
C ILE A 105 0.88 -7.89 -9.33
N THR A 106 1.98 -8.65 -9.47
CA THR A 106 2.04 -9.90 -10.25
C THR A 106 2.30 -11.17 -9.43
N GLU A 107 2.80 -11.07 -8.21
CA GLU A 107 3.09 -12.22 -7.34
C GLU A 107 2.15 -12.27 -6.12
N ILE A 108 1.47 -13.40 -5.98
CA ILE A 108 0.61 -13.75 -4.85
C ILE A 108 1.03 -15.10 -4.27
N VAL A 109 0.78 -15.33 -2.99
CA VAL A 109 0.94 -16.64 -2.37
C VAL A 109 -0.10 -17.60 -2.95
N SER A 110 0.36 -18.69 -3.58
CA SER A 110 -0.50 -19.73 -4.14
C SER A 110 -1.15 -20.60 -3.07
N ALA A 111 -2.31 -21.18 -3.38
CA ALA A 111 -2.87 -22.28 -2.61
C ALA A 111 -1.87 -23.45 -2.56
N ALA A 112 -1.79 -24.12 -1.40
CA ALA A 112 -0.96 -25.32 -1.21
C ALA A 112 -1.63 -26.57 -1.81
#